data_AF-A0A933GQ15-F1
#
_entry.id   AF-A0A933GQ15-F1
#
_cell.length_a   1.000
_cell.length_b   1.000
_cell.length_c   1.000
_cell.angle_alpha   90.00
_cell.angle_beta   90.00
_cell.angle_gamma   90.00
#
_symmetry.space_group_name_H-M   'P 1'
#
loop_
_entity.id
_entity.type
_entity.pdbx_description
1 polymer ?
#
loop_
_entity_poly.entity_id
_entity_poly.type
_entity_poly.pdbx_seq_one_letter_code
_entity_poly.pdbx_strand_id
1 'polypeptide(L)'
;PRMKFETLLNGYREIINSIYSPKQHYKRINMFLTEYTPRKNKRFRPHSSVLISFLKILWVLGVRYNDRRYFWKFLFSTLLKRPRLFALSMTLAAYGFHFRKVMESYNNTLLGARSQITP
;
A
#
# COMPACT_ATOMS: atom_id res chain seq x y z
N PRO A 1 -1.66 33.69 3.89
CA PRO A 1 -2.83 33.07 4.56
C PRO A 1 -2.37 32.05 5.62
N ARG A 2 -2.85 32.17 6.88
CA ARG A 2 -2.56 31.19 7.95
C ARG A 2 -3.78 30.29 8.12
N MET A 3 -3.62 29.00 7.89
CA MET A 3 -4.69 28.01 8.00
C MET A 3 -4.77 27.49 9.44
N LYS A 4 -5.98 27.22 9.95
CA LYS A 4 -6.16 26.63 11.29
C LYS A 4 -5.54 25.24 11.33
N PHE A 5 -4.92 24.88 12.46
CA PHE A 5 -4.26 23.59 12.65
C PHE A 5 -5.20 22.40 12.36
N GLU A 6 -6.43 22.46 12.86
CA GLU A 6 -7.46 21.43 12.62
C GLU A 6 -7.75 21.24 11.12
N THR A 7 -7.81 22.34 10.36
CA THR A 7 -8.03 22.28 8.92
C THR A 7 -6.87 21.60 8.20
N LEU A 8 -5.63 21.91 8.59
CA LEU A 8 -4.44 21.25 8.03
C LEU A 8 -4.42 19.75 8.34
N LEU A 9 -4.73 19.38 9.58
CA LEU A 9 -4.74 17.98 10.03
C LEU A 9 -5.82 17.17 9.31
N ASN A 10 -7.02 17.74 9.16
CA ASN A 10 -8.12 17.08 8.46
C ASN A 10 -7.82 16.91 6.96
N GLY A 11 -7.27 17.95 6.31
CA GLY A 11 -6.86 17.85 4.91
C GLY A 11 -5.75 16.81 4.70
N TYR A 12 -4.76 16.75 5.60
CA TYR A 12 -3.73 15.72 5.57
C TYR A 12 -4.33 14.31 5.68
N ARG A 13 -5.22 14.07 6.66
CA ARG A 13 -5.89 12.77 6.82
C ARG A 13 -6.67 12.37 5.58
N GLU A 14 -7.43 13.29 5.01
CA GLU A 14 -8.23 13.04 3.81
C GLU A 14 -7.33 12.61 2.63
N ILE A 15 -6.26 13.35 2.38
CA ILE A 15 -5.30 13.04 1.31
C ILE A 15 -4.70 11.66 1.53
N ILE A 16 -4.13 11.39 2.69
CA ILE A 16 -3.41 10.13 2.96
C ILE A 16 -4.35 8.92 2.91
N ASN A 17 -5.55 9.03 3.48
CA ASN A 17 -6.58 7.99 3.41
C ASN A 17 -7.03 7.74 1.96
N SER A 18 -7.17 8.80 1.16
CA SER A 18 -7.55 8.70 -0.24
C SER A 18 -6.46 8.03 -1.08
N ILE A 19 -5.22 8.52 -1.02
CA ILE A 19 -4.14 8.06 -1.91
C ILE A 19 -3.62 6.66 -1.59
N TYR A 20 -3.76 6.20 -0.34
CA TYR A 20 -3.39 4.84 0.08
C TYR A 20 -4.59 3.88 0.19
N SER A 21 -5.81 4.35 -0.09
CA SER A 21 -6.97 3.47 -0.24
C SER A 21 -6.64 2.38 -1.26
N PRO A 22 -7.02 1.11 -1.04
CA PRO A 22 -6.55 0.00 -1.88
C PRO A 22 -6.84 0.19 -3.37
N LYS A 23 -8.02 0.71 -3.70
CA LYS A 23 -8.39 1.06 -5.08
C LYS A 23 -7.42 2.08 -5.70
N GLN A 24 -7.15 3.20 -5.02
CA GLN A 24 -6.28 4.25 -5.56
C GLN A 24 -4.81 3.82 -5.57
N HIS A 25 -4.36 3.13 -4.52
CA HIS A 25 -3.00 2.64 -4.41
C HIS A 25 -2.64 1.69 -5.56
N TYR A 26 -3.46 0.66 -5.81
CA TYR A 26 -3.21 -0.27 -6.92
C TYR A 26 -3.37 0.39 -8.29
N LYS A 27 -4.26 1.37 -8.44
CA LYS A 27 -4.37 2.18 -9.67
C LYS A 27 -3.05 2.92 -9.95
N ARG A 28 -2.47 3.56 -8.93
CA ARG A 28 -1.18 4.27 -9.02
C ARG A 28 -0.03 3.33 -9.33
N ILE A 29 0.02 2.15 -8.70
CA ILE A 29 1.03 1.14 -9.03
C ILE A 29 0.89 0.71 -10.49
N ASN A 30 -0.31 0.41 -10.97
CA ASN A 30 -0.51 -0.01 -12.36
C ASN A 30 -0.07 1.06 -13.35
N MET A 31 -0.35 2.34 -13.06
CA MET A 31 0.12 3.49 -13.84
C MET A 31 1.65 3.53 -13.86
N PHE A 32 2.29 3.52 -12.68
CA PHE A 32 3.74 3.49 -12.56
C PHE A 32 4.38 2.33 -13.33
N LEU A 33 3.86 1.11 -13.20
CA LEU A 33 4.37 -0.06 -13.92
C LEU A 33 4.21 0.04 -15.44
N THR A 34 3.41 0.98 -15.95
CA THR A 34 3.19 1.18 -17.41
C THR A 34 4.29 2.01 -18.02
N GLU A 35 4.75 3.01 -17.27
CA GLU A 35 5.78 3.95 -17.69
C GLU A 35 7.18 3.46 -17.27
N TYR A 36 7.24 2.57 -16.27
CA TYR A 36 8.49 2.06 -15.74
C TYR A 36 9.23 1.17 -16.74
N THR A 37 10.39 1.64 -17.20
CA THR A 37 11.33 0.87 -18.02
C THR A 37 12.40 0.26 -17.11
N PRO A 38 12.40 -1.08 -16.91
CA PRO A 38 13.39 -1.72 -16.04
C PRO A 38 14.79 -1.62 -16.65
N ARG A 39 15.74 -1.05 -15.91
CA ARG A 39 17.17 -1.23 -16.20
C ARG A 39 17.52 -2.71 -16.05
N LYS A 40 18.46 -3.23 -16.87
CA LYS A 40 18.87 -4.65 -16.94
C LYS A 40 18.67 -5.36 -15.60
N ASN A 41 17.64 -6.22 -15.53
CA ASN A 41 17.29 -6.91 -14.30
C ASN A 41 18.42 -7.86 -13.91
N LYS A 42 18.92 -7.74 -12.67
CA LYS A 42 19.71 -8.83 -12.08
C LYS A 42 18.84 -10.09 -12.10
N ARG A 43 19.39 -11.23 -12.54
CA ARG A 43 18.67 -12.52 -12.54
C ARG A 43 18.09 -12.75 -11.15
N PHE A 44 16.78 -12.96 -11.08
CA PHE A 44 16.11 -13.35 -9.85
C PHE A 44 16.70 -14.68 -9.38
N ARG A 45 17.24 -14.70 -8.16
CA ARG A 45 17.74 -15.91 -7.52
C ARG A 45 16.73 -16.30 -6.45
N PRO A 46 15.95 -17.37 -6.66
CA PRO A 46 14.99 -17.82 -5.66
C PRO A 46 15.76 -18.24 -4.41
N HIS A 47 15.32 -17.74 -3.26
CA HIS A 47 15.78 -18.18 -1.95
C HIS A 47 14.56 -18.44 -1.07
N SER A 48 14.68 -19.37 -0.12
CA SER A 48 13.56 -19.80 0.74
C SER A 48 12.90 -18.64 1.46
N SER A 49 13.67 -17.66 1.94
CA SER A 49 13.13 -16.46 2.58
C SER A 49 12.25 -15.61 1.67
N VAL A 50 12.54 -15.56 0.36
CA VAL A 50 11.74 -14.83 -0.63
C VAL A 50 10.41 -15.52 -0.85
N LEU A 51 10.39 -16.85 -0.92
CA LEU A 51 9.17 -17.63 -1.04
C LEU A 51 8.28 -17.46 0.21
N ILE A 52 8.87 -17.55 1.40
CA ILE A 52 8.15 -17.34 2.67
C ILE A 52 7.55 -15.92 2.72
N SER A 53 8.32 -14.91 2.32
CA SER A 53 7.85 -13.52 2.27
C SER A 53 6.68 -13.35 1.30
N PHE A 54 6.75 -14.01 0.14
CA PHE A 54 5.67 -13.99 -0.84
C PHE A 54 4.39 -14.66 -0.33
N LEU A 55 4.50 -15.85 0.28
CA LEU A 55 3.36 -16.55 0.88
C LEU A 55 2.71 -15.72 2.00
N LYS A 56 3.53 -15.04 2.82
CA LYS A 56 3.05 -14.11 3.85
C LYS A 56 2.26 -12.95 3.24
N ILE A 57 2.73 -12.38 2.13
CA ILE A 57 2.01 -11.34 1.39
C ILE A 57 0.67 -11.87 0.86
N LEU A 58 0.64 -13.04 0.23
CA LEU A 58 -0.59 -13.67 -0.27
C LEU A 58 -1.60 -13.91 0.86
N TRP A 59 -1.15 -14.42 2.01
CA TRP A 59 -2.01 -14.66 3.15
C TRP A 59 -2.57 -13.36 3.74
N VAL A 60 -1.70 -12.39 4.04
CA VAL A 60 -2.10 -11.14 4.68
C VAL A 60 -3.01 -10.31 3.79
N LEU A 61 -2.62 -10.09 2.53
CA LEU A 61 -3.37 -9.22 1.60
C LEU A 61 -4.48 -9.93 0.84
N GLY A 62 -4.31 -11.21 0.53
CA GLY A 62 -5.26 -11.99 -0.27
C GLY A 62 -6.34 -12.69 0.55
N VAL A 63 -6.09 -12.96 1.83
CA VAL A 63 -7.04 -13.69 2.70
C VAL A 63 -7.50 -12.83 3.88
N ARG A 64 -6.56 -12.35 4.71
CA ARG A 64 -6.89 -11.69 5.99
C ARG A 64 -7.39 -10.25 5.83
N TYR A 65 -6.88 -9.49 4.86
CA TYR A 65 -7.22 -8.07 4.71
C TYR A 65 -8.56 -7.86 3.99
N ASN A 66 -9.34 -6.88 4.43
CA ASN A 66 -10.70 -6.64 3.92
C ASN A 66 -10.76 -6.36 2.41
N ASP A 67 -9.73 -5.70 1.86
CA ASP A 67 -9.68 -5.27 0.47
C ASP A 67 -9.06 -6.28 -0.52
N ARG A 68 -9.16 -7.58 -0.21
CA ARG A 68 -8.61 -8.69 -1.00
C ARG A 68 -9.00 -8.67 -2.48
N ARG A 69 -10.20 -8.20 -2.83
CA ARG A 69 -10.67 -8.11 -4.22
C ARG A 69 -9.74 -7.26 -5.09
N TYR A 70 -9.29 -6.12 -4.56
CA TYR A 70 -8.38 -5.24 -5.28
C TYR A 70 -6.98 -5.86 -5.38
N PHE A 71 -6.52 -6.53 -4.34
CA PHE A 71 -5.25 -7.25 -4.34
C PHE A 71 -5.22 -8.36 -5.38
N TRP A 72 -6.23 -9.25 -5.42
CA TRP A 72 -6.28 -10.34 -6.40
C TRP A 72 -6.37 -9.82 -7.83
N LYS A 73 -7.20 -8.80 -8.09
CA LYS A 73 -7.25 -8.15 -9.41
C LYS A 73 -5.89 -7.58 -9.83
N PHE A 74 -5.19 -6.93 -8.91
CA PHE A 74 -3.84 -6.41 -9.13
C PHE A 74 -2.84 -7.53 -9.41
N LEU A 75 -2.79 -8.55 -8.55
CA LEU A 75 -1.87 -9.67 -8.65
C LEU A 75 -1.99 -10.39 -10.00
N PHE A 76 -3.20 -10.79 -10.38
CA PHE A 76 -3.43 -11.48 -11.66
C PHE A 76 -3.15 -10.56 -12.86
N SER A 77 -3.53 -9.29 -12.79
CA SER A 77 -3.23 -8.33 -13.86
C SER A 77 -1.72 -8.17 -14.06
N THR A 78 -0.94 -8.10 -12.98
CA THR A 78 0.52 -7.96 -13.07
C THR A 78 1.18 -9.25 -13.54
N LEU A 79 0.73 -10.42 -13.05
CA LEU A 79 1.28 -11.70 -13.46
C LEU A 79 1.08 -11.97 -14.96
N LEU A 80 -0.09 -11.62 -15.50
CA LEU A 80 -0.42 -11.81 -16.91
C LEU A 80 0.23 -10.77 -17.83
N LYS A 81 0.19 -9.48 -17.46
CA LYS A 81 0.61 -8.39 -18.35
C LYS A 81 2.09 -8.01 -18.20
N ARG A 82 2.66 -8.17 -17.00
CA ARG A 82 3.99 -7.65 -16.64
C ARG A 82 4.77 -8.58 -15.70
N PRO A 83 4.97 -9.87 -16.07
CA PRO A 83 5.63 -10.85 -15.20
C PRO A 83 7.05 -10.43 -14.80
N ARG A 84 7.78 -9.71 -15.65
CA ARG A 84 9.13 -9.19 -15.35
C ARG A 84 9.18 -8.17 -14.21
N LEU A 85 8.05 -7.51 -13.92
CA LEU A 85 7.92 -6.51 -12.86
C LEU A 85 7.20 -7.07 -11.63
N PHE A 86 6.94 -8.38 -11.60
CA PHE A 86 6.18 -9.02 -10.53
C PHE A 86 6.78 -8.77 -9.15
N ALA A 87 8.09 -9.03 -8.97
CA ALA A 87 8.74 -8.82 -7.69
C ALA A 87 8.59 -7.37 -7.18
N LEU A 88 8.82 -6.38 -8.05
CA LEU A 88 8.64 -4.96 -7.73
C LEU A 88 7.18 -4.65 -7.36
N SER A 89 6.23 -5.21 -8.10
CA SER A 89 4.81 -5.01 -7.85
C SER A 89 4.37 -5.55 -6.48
N MET A 90 4.91 -6.69 -6.04
CA MET A 90 4.64 -7.26 -4.73
C MET A 90 5.24 -6.42 -3.62
N THR A 91 6.44 -5.88 -3.80
CA THR A 91 7.05 -4.91 -2.87
C THR A 91 6.17 -3.66 -2.72
N LEU A 92 5.69 -3.08 -3.83
CA LEU A 92 4.82 -1.90 -3.80
C LEU A 92 3.45 -2.19 -3.16
N ALA A 93 2.92 -3.41 -3.34
CA ALA A 93 1.71 -3.85 -2.66
C ALA A 93 1.91 -3.95 -1.14
N ALA A 94 3.04 -4.53 -0.70
CA ALA A 94 3.41 -4.61 0.70
C ALA A 94 3.61 -3.21 1.32
N TYR A 95 4.30 -2.29 0.64
CA TYR A 95 4.43 -0.89 1.09
C TYR A 95 3.07 -0.22 1.28
N GLY A 96 2.14 -0.39 0.35
CA GLY A 96 0.77 0.13 0.50
C GLY A 96 0.07 -0.38 1.75
N PHE A 97 0.24 -1.66 2.09
CA PHE A 97 -0.30 -2.23 3.32
C PHE A 97 0.31 -1.56 4.56
N HIS A 98 1.64 -1.42 4.58
CA HIS A 98 2.32 -0.76 5.69
C HIS A 98 1.90 0.70 5.85
N PHE A 99 1.75 1.46 4.76
CA PHE A 99 1.28 2.85 4.83
C PHE A 99 -0.12 2.95 5.42
N ARG A 100 -1.05 2.05 5.04
CA ARG A 100 -2.38 2.00 5.65
C ARG A 100 -2.32 1.67 7.14
N LYS A 101 -1.45 0.73 7.55
CA LYS A 101 -1.28 0.38 8.97
C LYS A 101 -0.68 1.51 9.79
N VAL A 102 0.31 2.22 9.26
CA VAL A 102 0.88 3.42 9.89
C VAL A 102 -0.20 4.50 10.02
N MET A 103 -1.02 4.71 9.00
CA MET A 103 -2.10 5.70 9.03
C MET A 103 -3.19 5.34 10.05
N GLU A 104 -3.58 4.07 10.11
CA GLU A 104 -4.50 3.54 11.11
C GLU A 104 -3.97 3.80 12.53
N SER A 105 -2.68 3.49 12.76
CA SER A 105 -2.03 3.78 14.04
C SER A 105 -2.03 5.27 14.36
N TYR A 106 -1.66 6.12 13.41
CA TYR A 106 -1.60 7.57 13.62
C TYR A 106 -2.99 8.15 13.94
N ASN A 107 -4.02 7.73 13.23
CA ASN A 107 -5.40 8.14 13.51
C ASN A 107 -5.83 7.71 14.91
N ASN A 108 -5.53 6.48 15.32
CA ASN A 108 -5.87 5.98 16.65
C ASN A 108 -5.13 6.74 17.76
N THR A 109 -3.84 7.02 17.60
CA THR A 109 -3.06 7.82 18.56
C THR A 109 -3.62 9.23 18.70
N LEU A 110 -3.97 9.88 17.59
CA LEU A 110 -4.54 11.23 17.62
C LEU A 110 -5.94 11.27 18.24
N LEU A 111 -6.78 10.27 17.98
CA LEU A 111 -8.10 10.16 18.61
C LEU A 111 -7.97 9.93 20.12
N GLY A 112 -7.01 9.09 20.54
CA GLY A 112 -6.68 8.89 21.95
C GLY A 112 -6.20 10.16 22.63
N ALA A 113 -5.27 10.89 22.01
CA ALA A 113 -4.78 12.17 22.53
C ALA A 113 -5.89 13.23 22.63
N ARG A 114 -6.82 13.29 21.66
CA ARG A 114 -7.94 14.25 21.68
C ARG A 114 -8.95 13.95 22.79
N SER A 115 -9.21 12.67 23.08
CA SER A 115 -10.13 12.25 24.16
C SER A 115 -9.64 12.62 25.56
N GLN A 116 -8.33 12.90 25.73
CA GLN A 116 -7.75 13.34 27.00
C GLN A 116 -7.72 14.87 27.16
N ILE A 117 -8.05 15.63 26.11
CA ILE A 117 -7.91 17.11 26.09
C ILE A 117 -9.27 17.81 26.15
N THR A 118 -10.36 17.14 25.76
CA THR A 118 -11.72 17.65 25.98
C THR A 118 -12.24 17.25 27.37
N PRO A 119 -12.62 18.22 28.24
CA PRO A 119 -13.23 17.94 29.54
C PRO A 119 -14.63 17.32 29.40
#